data_AF-A0A816I0P3-F1
#
_entry.id   AF-A0A816I0P3-F1
#
_cell.length_a   1.000
_cell.length_b   1.000
_cell.length_c   1.000
_cell.angle_alpha   90.00
_cell.angle_beta   90.00
_cell.angle_gamma   90.00
#
_symmetry.space_group_name_H-M   'P 1'
#
loop_
_entity.id
_entity.type
_entity.pdbx_description
1 polymer ?
#
loop_
_entity_poly.entity_id
_entity_poly.type
_entity_poly.pdbx_seq_one_letter_code
_entity_poly.pdbx_strand_id
1 'polypeptide(L)'
;DFNEPNSSVLIPFTPGITPILSSVSVPPNTSNVDSITVIVRGPDGTVFINETTPSGTTIVTATYTQPLPENSTVTITFHTPDDSPAEGVTVSIIACYTPSEA
;
A
#
# COMPACT_ATOMS: atom_id res chain seq x y z
N ASP A 1 -9.69 -0.67 9.43
CA ASP A 1 -9.67 -0.21 10.83
C ASP A 1 -8.22 -0.36 11.29
N PHE A 2 -7.65 0.62 11.99
CA PHE A 2 -6.26 0.57 12.48
C PHE A 2 -6.17 0.14 13.95
N ASN A 3 -7.31 -0.15 14.59
CA ASN A 3 -7.38 -0.50 16.00
C ASN A 3 -6.98 -1.97 16.30
N GLU A 4 -6.56 -2.74 15.28
CA GLU A 4 -6.12 -4.13 15.43
C GLU A 4 -4.65 -4.31 14.99
N PRO A 5 -3.92 -5.30 15.53
CA PRO A 5 -2.62 -5.70 14.98
C PRO A 5 -2.75 -6.12 13.52
N ASN A 6 -1.72 -5.82 12.72
CA ASN A 6 -1.69 -6.15 11.28
C ASN A 6 -2.86 -5.57 10.49
N SER A 7 -3.38 -4.43 10.95
CA SER A 7 -4.47 -3.70 10.29
C SER A 7 -4.14 -3.38 8.85
N SER A 8 -5.17 -3.41 8.00
CA SER A 8 -5.04 -3.08 6.59
C SER A 8 -6.04 -2.04 6.10
N VAL A 9 -5.61 -1.30 5.08
CA VAL A 9 -6.47 -0.37 4.33
C VAL A 9 -6.62 -0.86 2.91
N LEU A 10 -7.87 -0.86 2.44
CA LEU A 10 -8.24 -1.22 1.09
C LEU A 10 -8.65 0.02 0.32
N ILE A 11 -8.00 0.26 -0.83
CA ILE A 11 -8.26 1.42 -1.68
C ILE A 11 -8.55 0.91 -3.11
N PRO A 12 -9.76 1.13 -3.64
CA PRO A 12 -10.10 0.74 -5.01
C PRO A 12 -9.54 1.75 -6.02
N PHE A 13 -9.04 1.25 -7.16
CA PHE A 13 -8.68 2.08 -8.30
C PHE A 13 -9.74 2.05 -9.39
N THR A 14 -9.95 3.20 -10.02
CA THR A 14 -10.76 3.30 -11.24
C THR A 14 -10.02 2.70 -12.44
N PRO A 15 -10.75 2.30 -13.49
CA PRO A 15 -10.16 1.86 -14.76
C PRO A 15 -9.20 2.91 -15.35
N GLY A 16 -8.15 2.48 -16.05
CA GLY A 16 -7.21 3.40 -16.73
C GLY A 16 -6.20 4.09 -15.79
N ILE A 17 -5.94 3.54 -14.61
CA ILE A 17 -4.91 4.04 -13.70
C ILE A 17 -3.63 3.20 -13.85
N THR A 18 -2.49 3.86 -14.03
CA THR A 18 -1.16 3.25 -13.87
C THR A 18 -0.63 3.66 -12.50
N PRO A 19 -0.75 2.81 -11.48
CA PRO A 19 -0.36 3.19 -10.13
C PRO A 19 1.17 3.33 -10.04
N ILE A 20 1.63 4.54 -9.73
CA ILE A 20 2.99 4.78 -9.25
C ILE A 20 2.89 4.96 -7.74
N LEU A 21 2.99 3.88 -6.96
CA LEU A 21 3.01 3.98 -5.50
C LEU A 21 4.36 4.58 -5.06
N SER A 22 4.45 5.90 -5.18
CA SER A 22 5.70 6.65 -5.03
C SER A 22 6.30 6.49 -3.63
N SER A 23 5.48 6.62 -2.58
CA SER A 23 5.91 6.33 -1.22
C SER A 23 4.73 6.21 -0.26
N VAL A 24 4.70 5.16 0.55
CA VAL A 24 4.00 5.17 1.84
C VAL A 24 5.06 5.45 2.89
N SER A 25 4.85 6.47 3.73
CA SER A 25 5.83 6.89 4.76
C SER A 25 5.14 7.06 6.09
N VAL A 26 5.66 6.38 7.12
CA VAL A 26 5.22 6.54 8.50
C VAL A 26 6.26 7.35 9.27
N PRO A 27 5.87 8.46 9.96
CA PRO A 27 6.82 9.25 10.74
C PRO A 27 7.48 8.37 11.83
N PRO A 28 8.82 8.24 11.84
CA PRO A 28 9.52 7.26 12.69
C PRO A 28 9.45 7.58 14.19
N ASN A 29 9.00 8.78 14.55
CA ASN A 29 9.04 9.29 15.93
C ASN A 29 7.71 9.10 16.67
N THR A 30 6.66 8.64 15.97
CA THR A 30 5.28 8.57 16.46
C THR A 30 4.63 7.22 16.24
N SER A 31 5.39 6.23 15.74
CA SER A 31 4.84 4.94 15.34
C SER A 31 5.66 3.78 15.87
N ASN A 32 4.95 2.72 16.24
CA ASN A 32 5.42 1.40 16.64
C ASN A 32 5.59 0.43 15.45
N VAL A 33 5.40 0.91 14.23
CA VAL A 33 5.53 0.12 13.00
C VAL A 33 7.01 -0.20 12.72
N ASP A 34 7.31 -1.48 12.53
CA ASP A 34 8.65 -1.98 12.18
C ASP A 34 8.82 -2.23 10.67
N SER A 35 7.76 -2.68 10.00
CA SER A 35 7.75 -2.89 8.55
C SER A 35 6.37 -2.71 7.93
N ILE A 36 6.34 -2.51 6.61
CA ILE A 36 5.13 -2.25 5.84
C ILE A 36 5.09 -3.22 4.66
N THR A 37 3.94 -3.86 4.46
CA THR A 37 3.66 -4.67 3.26
C THR A 37 2.63 -3.96 2.39
N VAL A 38 2.89 -3.89 1.09
CA VAL A 38 1.96 -3.35 0.09
C VAL A 38 1.68 -4.40 -0.97
N ILE A 39 0.41 -4.72 -1.15
CA ILE A 39 -0.07 -5.70 -2.11
C ILE A 39 -1.10 -5.05 -3.03
N VAL A 40 -0.90 -5.16 -4.34
CA VAL A 40 -1.90 -4.75 -5.34
C VAL A 40 -2.46 -5.99 -6.01
N ARG A 41 -3.79 -6.13 -5.99
CA ARG A 41 -4.50 -7.26 -6.60
C ARG A 41 -5.58 -6.82 -7.55
N GLY A 42 -5.68 -7.53 -8.67
CA GLY A 42 -6.81 -7.43 -9.60
C GLY A 42 -8.07 -8.11 -9.05
N PRO A 43 -9.22 -7.92 -9.74
CA PRO A 43 -10.50 -8.51 -9.35
C PRO A 43 -10.47 -10.05 -9.33
N ASP A 44 -9.65 -10.67 -10.19
CA ASP A 44 -9.49 -12.13 -10.27
C ASP A 44 -8.51 -12.69 -9.23
N GLY A 45 -7.98 -11.84 -8.33
CA GLY A 45 -6.99 -12.22 -7.32
C GLY A 45 -5.54 -12.19 -7.80
N THR A 46 -5.29 -11.91 -9.08
CA THR A 46 -3.94 -11.73 -9.64
C THR A 46 -3.17 -10.65 -8.88
N VAL A 47 -1.94 -10.96 -8.44
CA VAL A 47 -1.08 -10.03 -7.70
C VAL A 47 -0.15 -9.30 -8.68
N PHE A 48 -0.20 -7.97 -8.67
CA PHE A 48 0.64 -7.11 -9.53
C PHE A 48 1.83 -6.50 -8.78
N ILE A 49 1.65 -6.20 -7.49
CA ILE A 49 2.69 -5.70 -6.58
C ILE A 49 2.59 -6.53 -5.30
N ASN A 50 3.74 -6.93 -4.74
CA ASN A 50 3.86 -7.54 -3.42
C ASN A 50 5.22 -7.16 -2.82
N GLU A 51 5.27 -5.98 -2.22
CA GLU A 51 6.49 -5.42 -1.65
C GLU A 51 6.39 -5.40 -0.13
N THR A 52 7.48 -5.75 0.55
CA THR A 52 7.58 -5.65 2.01
C THR A 52 8.89 -4.98 2.35
N THR A 53 8.83 -4.00 3.24
CA THR A 53 10.02 -3.29 3.67
C THR A 53 10.86 -4.14 4.62
N PRO A 54 12.19 -3.95 4.64
CA PRO A 54 13.03 -4.49 5.71
C PRO A 54 12.58 -3.97 7.08
N SER A 55 12.76 -4.79 8.13
CA SER A 55 12.55 -4.35 9.52
C SER A 55 13.33 -3.08 9.85
N GLY A 56 12.73 -2.21 10.65
CA GLY A 56 13.23 -0.89 11.00
C GLY A 56 13.07 0.17 9.90
N THR A 57 12.34 -0.12 8.82
CA THR A 57 12.08 0.85 7.76
C THR A 57 10.60 1.10 7.57
N THR A 58 10.25 2.38 7.54
CA THR A 58 8.86 2.86 7.51
C THR A 58 8.49 3.51 6.18
N ILE A 59 9.30 3.27 5.14
CA ILE A 59 9.09 3.79 3.78
C ILE A 59 9.12 2.66 2.77
N VAL A 60 8.05 2.53 1.99
CA VAL A 60 7.94 1.60 0.86
C VAL A 60 7.66 2.38 -0.42
N THR A 61 8.40 2.05 -1.47
CA THR A 61 8.20 2.56 -2.82
C THR A 61 7.98 1.37 -3.75
N ALA A 62 6.88 1.35 -4.49
CA ALA A 62 6.55 0.31 -5.44
C ALA A 62 6.02 0.90 -6.75
N THR A 63 6.44 0.37 -7.89
CA THR A 63 6.05 0.92 -9.19
C THR A 63 5.52 -0.18 -10.08
N TYR A 64 4.35 0.06 -10.69
CA TYR A 64 3.79 -0.80 -11.72
C TYR A 64 3.48 0.05 -12.95
N THR A 65 4.02 -0.34 -14.12
CA THR A 65 4.07 0.51 -15.32
C THR A 65 2.98 0.19 -16.34
N GLN A 66 2.10 -0.77 -16.05
CA GLN A 66 0.96 -1.12 -16.90
C GLN A 66 -0.36 -0.65 -16.26
N PRO A 67 -1.40 -0.39 -17.07
CA PRO A 67 -2.73 -0.11 -16.55
C PRO A 67 -3.25 -1.28 -15.73
N LEU A 68 -3.79 -1.00 -14.54
CA LEU A 68 -4.45 -2.02 -13.74
C LEU A 68 -5.84 -2.36 -14.31
N PRO A 69 -6.30 -3.63 -14.18
CA PRO A 69 -7.69 -3.98 -14.43
C PRO A 69 -8.66 -3.19 -13.55
N GLU A 70 -9.89 -3.03 -14.02
CA GLU A 70 -10.97 -2.43 -13.24
C GLU A 70 -11.16 -3.16 -11.90
N ASN A 71 -11.51 -2.42 -10.84
CA ASN A 71 -11.71 -2.96 -9.49
C ASN A 71 -10.46 -3.59 -8.86
N SER A 72 -9.27 -3.22 -9.34
CA SER A 72 -8.04 -3.54 -8.63
C SER A 72 -8.00 -2.83 -7.28
N THR A 73 -7.39 -3.48 -6.29
CA THR A 73 -7.33 -3.05 -4.90
C THR A 73 -5.90 -2.96 -4.43
N VAL A 74 -5.60 -1.95 -3.61
CA VAL A 74 -4.35 -1.89 -2.82
C VAL A 74 -4.67 -2.31 -1.41
N THR A 75 -3.89 -3.23 -0.88
CA THR A 75 -3.86 -3.60 0.53
C THR A 75 -2.52 -3.15 1.11
N ILE A 76 -2.57 -2.33 2.16
CA ILE A 76 -1.39 -1.93 2.92
C ILE A 76 -1.51 -2.54 4.31
N THR A 77 -0.51 -3.30 4.74
CA THR A 77 -0.44 -3.94 6.06
C THR A 77 0.73 -3.37 6.84
N PHE A 78 0.48 -3.01 8.09
CA PHE A 78 1.49 -2.53 9.02
C PHE A 78 1.87 -3.65 9.99
N HIS A 79 3.17 -3.92 10.12
CA HIS A 79 3.67 -4.92 11.06
C HIS A 79 4.27 -4.23 12.29
N THR A 80 3.81 -4.65 13.45
CA THR A 80 4.28 -4.19 14.77
C THR A 80 4.91 -5.38 15.50
N PRO A 81 6.13 -5.27 16.06
CA PRO A 81 6.83 -6.40 16.68
C PRO A 81 6.14 -6.97 17.92
N ASP A 82 5.31 -6.16 18.58
CA ASP A 82 4.63 -6.46 19.82
C ASP A 82 3.14 -6.78 19.62
N ASP A 83 2.70 -6.96 18.36
CA ASP A 83 1.30 -7.16 17.98
C ASP A 83 0.34 -6.10 18.57
N SER A 84 0.84 -4.87 18.79
CA SER A 84 -0.01 -3.74 19.15
C SER A 84 -0.60 -3.06 17.89
N PRO A 85 -1.73 -2.35 18.01
CA PRO A 85 -2.29 -1.58 16.90
C PRO A 85 -1.28 -0.57 16.34
N ALA A 86 -1.30 -0.33 15.04
CA ALA A 86 -0.39 0.64 14.44
C ALA A 86 -0.78 2.08 14.82
N GLU A 87 0.13 2.81 15.46
CA GLU A 87 -0.10 4.18 15.94
C GLU A 87 0.65 5.23 15.12
N GLY A 88 0.08 6.44 15.07
CA GLY A 88 0.72 7.61 14.45
C GLY A 88 0.99 7.47 12.94
N VAL A 89 0.22 6.62 12.26
CA VAL A 89 0.39 6.31 10.84
C VAL A 89 -0.32 7.34 9.97
N THR A 90 0.38 7.88 8.96
CA THR A 90 -0.22 8.61 7.84
C THR A 90 0.15 7.88 6.57
N VAL A 91 -0.85 7.62 5.71
CA VAL A 91 -0.62 6.94 4.42
C VAL A 91 -0.81 7.95 3.30
N SER A 92 0.26 8.23 2.59
CA SER A 92 0.23 8.95 1.32
C SER A 92 0.32 7.93 0.20
N ILE A 93 -0.55 8.04 -0.80
CA ILE A 93 -0.47 7.22 -2.02
C ILE A 93 -0.58 8.17 -3.18
N ILE A 94 0.43 8.12 -4.04
CA ILE A 94 0.37 8.77 -5.33
C ILE A 94 -0.02 7.66 -6.31
N ALA A 95 -0.90 7.98 -7.26
CA ALA A 95 -1.23 7.11 -8.38
C ALA A 95 -1.34 7.99 -9.61
N CYS A 96 -0.81 7.53 -10.74
CA CYS A 96 -0.87 8.30 -11.98
C CYS A 96 -2.00 7.76 -12.85
N TYR A 97 -2.87 8.65 -13.31
CA TYR A 97 -3.82 8.29 -14.36
C TYR A 97 -3.07 8.22 -15.68
N THR A 98 -3.16 7.10 -16.38
CA THR A 98 -2.72 7.02 -17.77
C THR A 98 -3.97 6.75 -18.59
N PRO A 99 -4.53 7.77 -19.27
CA PRO A 99 -5.75 7.57 -20.06
C PRO A 99 -5.55 6.37 -20.97
N SER A 100 -6.44 5.36 -20.88
CA SER A 100 -6.50 4.33 -21.89
C SER A 100 -6.74 5.04 -23.21
N GLU A 101 -5.90 4.79 -24.22
CA GLU A 101 -5.98 5.47 -25.51
C GLU A 101 -7.44 5.55 -26.02
N ALA A 102 -7.82 6.75 -26.45
CA ALA A 102 -9.10 7.04 -27.09
C ALA A 102 -9.17 6.47 -28.50
#